data_AF-A0AAJ1YJQ1-F1
#
_entry.id   AF-A0AAJ1YJQ1-F1
#
_cell.length_a   1.000
_cell.length_b   1.000
_cell.length_c   1.000
_cell.angle_alpha   90.00
_cell.angle_beta   90.00
_cell.angle_gamma   90.00
#
_symmetry.space_group_name_H-M   'P 1'
#
loop_
_entity.id
_entity.type
_entity.pdbx_description
1 polymer ?
#
loop_
_entity_poly.entity_id
_entity_poly.type
_entity_poly.pdbx_seq_one_letter_code
_entity_poly.pdbx_strand_id
1 'polypeptide(L)'
;MKTLESLSELARAVRNLIRIGVVVDVDTDEGRCRVQTGGNTTDWLNWLTCRAGRSRTWWAPSIGEQVLVLALGGELDTAFVLPGIYSDDNPPPSVSADAFHVSFPDGAVIEYEPETSALIVTGIKTADVTASESVTVTVPVVTVNASQKITLNTPEVVCTNKLTTGTLEVQKGGEMKGDISHSGGTFTSNNVQIDNHGHGGVQRGGGWTEGTK
;
A
#
# COMPACT_ATOMS: atom_id res chain seq x y z
N MET A 1 60.14 -22.78 -5.00
CA MET A 1 59.42 -22.46 -3.75
C MET A 1 58.41 -21.33 -3.98
N LYS A 2 58.85 -20.14 -4.42
CA LYS A 2 57.95 -18.97 -4.65
C LYS A 2 56.77 -19.17 -5.61
N THR A 3 56.91 -20.02 -6.64
CA THR A 3 55.84 -20.26 -7.64
C THR A 3 54.67 -21.09 -7.11
N LEU A 4 54.93 -22.10 -6.29
CA LEU A 4 53.89 -22.92 -5.66
C LEU A 4 53.12 -22.12 -4.61
N GLU A 5 53.83 -21.31 -3.81
CA GLU A 5 53.23 -20.38 -2.84
C GLU A 5 52.35 -19.32 -3.52
N SER A 6 52.82 -18.74 -4.64
CA SER A 6 52.00 -17.80 -5.41
C SER A 6 50.77 -18.44 -6.04
N LEU A 7 50.87 -19.70 -6.46
CA LEU A 7 49.73 -20.45 -7.02
C LEU A 7 48.69 -20.78 -5.94
N SER A 8 49.11 -21.14 -4.73
CA SER A 8 48.19 -21.38 -3.61
C SER A 8 47.49 -20.11 -3.15
N GLU A 9 48.21 -18.98 -3.06
CA GLU A 9 47.60 -17.70 -2.69
C GLU A 9 46.64 -17.19 -3.77
N LEU A 10 47.00 -17.33 -5.05
CA LEU A 10 46.09 -17.01 -6.15
C LEU A 10 44.83 -17.88 -6.09
N ALA A 11 44.97 -19.18 -5.85
CA ALA A 11 43.83 -20.08 -5.70
C ALA A 11 42.96 -19.71 -4.49
N ARG A 12 43.55 -19.27 -3.38
CA ARG A 12 42.81 -18.76 -2.21
C ARG A 12 42.04 -17.49 -2.56
N ALA A 13 42.70 -16.50 -3.17
CA ALA A 13 42.08 -15.25 -3.58
C ALA A 13 40.92 -15.49 -4.56
N VAL A 14 41.13 -16.33 -5.59
CA VAL A 14 40.09 -16.68 -6.57
C VAL A 14 38.89 -17.35 -5.92
N ARG A 15 39.08 -18.27 -4.96
CA ARG A 15 37.98 -18.91 -4.22
C ARG A 15 37.22 -17.93 -3.32
N ASN A 16 37.87 -16.86 -2.88
CA ASN A 16 37.25 -15.86 -2.03
C ASN A 16 36.50 -14.78 -2.80
N LEU A 17 36.73 -14.62 -4.11
CA LEU A 17 36.08 -13.57 -4.93
C LEU A 17 34.56 -13.57 -4.80
N ILE A 18 33.94 -14.76 -4.80
CA ILE A 18 32.50 -14.92 -4.70
C ILE A 18 32.21 -16.07 -3.73
N ARG A 19 31.48 -15.79 -2.66
CA ARG A 19 31.11 -16.78 -1.64
C ARG A 19 29.62 -16.69 -1.32
N ILE A 20 29.04 -17.81 -0.90
CA ILE A 20 27.71 -17.83 -0.28
C ILE A 20 27.89 -17.73 1.24
N GLY A 21 27.00 -17.03 1.92
CA GLY A 21 26.95 -16.97 3.36
C GLY A 21 25.56 -16.65 3.89
N VAL A 22 25.44 -16.56 5.21
CA VAL A 22 24.20 -16.23 5.92
C VAL A 22 24.44 -15.00 6.79
N VAL A 23 23.53 -14.04 6.74
CA VAL A 23 23.60 -12.83 7.58
C VAL A 23 23.43 -13.21 9.04
N VAL A 24 24.36 -12.77 9.89
CA VAL A 24 24.35 -13.05 11.34
C VAL A 24 24.18 -11.81 12.21
N ASP A 25 24.42 -10.63 11.65
CA ASP A 25 24.27 -9.36 12.35
C ASP A 25 23.98 -8.22 11.36
N VAL A 26 23.22 -7.22 11.78
CA VAL A 26 22.76 -6.11 10.94
C VAL A 26 22.79 -4.81 11.72
N ASP A 27 23.53 -3.84 11.21
CA ASP A 27 23.59 -2.46 11.69
C ASP A 27 22.83 -1.57 10.70
N THR A 28 21.62 -1.19 11.08
CA THR A 28 20.76 -0.33 10.27
C THR A 28 21.15 1.15 10.33
N ASP A 29 21.90 1.57 11.35
CA ASP A 29 22.34 2.96 11.49
C ASP A 29 23.49 3.26 10.53
N GLU A 30 24.43 2.31 10.38
CA GLU A 30 25.53 2.43 9.42
C GLU A 30 25.25 1.82 8.04
N GLY A 31 24.17 1.05 7.88
CA GLY A 31 23.84 0.39 6.62
C GLY A 31 24.78 -0.79 6.30
N ARG A 32 25.15 -1.56 7.33
CA ARG A 32 26.11 -2.67 7.21
C ARG A 32 25.59 -3.97 7.80
N CYS A 33 26.10 -5.09 7.32
CA CYS A 33 25.82 -6.39 7.90
C CYS A 33 27.08 -7.25 8.01
N ARG A 34 27.00 -8.29 8.85
CA ARG A 34 28.02 -9.32 8.98
C ARG A 34 27.48 -10.64 8.46
N VAL A 35 28.32 -11.38 7.75
CA VAL A 35 27.95 -12.63 7.09
C VAL A 35 28.84 -13.77 7.59
N GLN A 36 28.22 -14.87 8.02
CA GLN A 36 28.91 -16.13 8.23
C GLN A 36 29.09 -16.81 6.88
N THR A 37 30.34 -17.09 6.49
CA THR A 37 30.65 -17.85 5.28
C THR A 37 31.78 -18.83 5.55
N GLY A 38 31.53 -20.12 5.28
CA GLY A 38 32.45 -21.20 5.68
C GLY A 38 32.70 -21.18 7.19
N GLY A 39 33.97 -21.22 7.60
CA GLY A 39 34.38 -21.14 9.01
C GLY A 39 34.57 -19.72 9.56
N ASN A 40 34.29 -18.66 8.80
CA ASN A 40 34.59 -17.28 9.19
C ASN A 40 33.33 -16.41 9.22
N THR A 41 33.32 -15.41 10.10
CA THR A 41 32.39 -14.29 10.06
C THR A 41 33.11 -13.07 9.50
N THR A 42 32.49 -12.34 8.56
CA THR A 42 33.05 -11.10 8.03
C THR A 42 33.10 -10.00 9.09
N ASP A 43 33.86 -8.94 8.80
CA ASP A 43 33.65 -7.63 9.43
C ASP A 43 32.34 -7.00 8.89
N TRP A 44 32.06 -5.75 9.27
CA TRP A 44 30.92 -4.97 8.79
C TRP A 44 31.07 -4.59 7.32
N LEU A 45 30.21 -5.16 6.48
CA LEU A 45 30.21 -4.93 5.04
C LEU A 45 28.95 -4.16 4.61
N ASN A 46 29.08 -3.31 3.60
CA ASN A 46 27.91 -2.72 2.95
C ASN A 46 27.16 -3.79 2.15
N TRP A 47 25.83 -3.68 2.08
CA TRP A 47 25.03 -4.48 1.16
C TRP A 47 24.65 -3.69 -0.10
N LEU A 48 24.46 -4.41 -1.20
CA LEU A 48 23.95 -3.88 -2.46
C LEU A 48 22.43 -3.68 -2.33
N THR A 49 21.96 -2.58 -2.88
CA THR A 49 20.53 -2.26 -2.99
C THR A 49 20.17 -1.97 -4.45
N CYS A 50 18.89 -2.02 -4.80
CA CYS A 50 18.42 -1.80 -6.17
C CYS A 50 18.94 -0.48 -6.76
N ARG A 51 18.94 0.62 -5.97
CA ARG A 51 19.44 1.94 -6.38
C ARG A 51 20.04 2.70 -5.19
N ALA A 52 21.20 3.32 -5.40
CA ALA A 52 21.89 4.17 -4.41
C ALA A 52 22.38 5.51 -5.01
N GLY A 53 21.61 6.08 -5.95
CA GLY A 53 21.95 7.34 -6.63
C GLY A 53 21.03 8.48 -6.21
N ARG A 54 20.56 9.28 -7.20
CA ARG A 54 19.51 10.30 -6.97
C ARG A 54 18.23 9.68 -6.40
N SER A 55 17.86 8.52 -6.92
CA SER A 55 16.87 7.62 -6.32
C SER A 55 17.60 6.62 -5.42
N ARG A 56 17.03 6.35 -4.25
CA ARG A 56 17.60 5.46 -3.23
C ARG A 56 16.53 4.48 -2.77
N THR A 57 16.91 3.22 -2.63
CA THR A 57 16.06 2.17 -2.07
C THR A 57 16.64 1.70 -0.74
N TRP A 58 15.76 1.35 0.19
CA TRP A 58 16.15 0.81 1.49
C TRP A 58 15.34 -0.45 1.77
N TRP A 59 16.05 -1.56 1.96
CA TRP A 59 15.53 -2.82 2.45
C TRP A 59 16.73 -3.54 3.06
N ALA A 60 16.85 -3.45 4.38
CA ALA A 60 17.96 -4.08 5.08
C ALA A 60 17.81 -5.61 5.01
N PRO A 61 18.91 -6.37 4.84
CA PRO A 61 18.86 -7.81 4.93
C PRO A 61 18.47 -8.25 6.35
N SER A 62 17.93 -9.46 6.46
CA SER A 62 17.53 -10.03 7.76
C SER A 62 18.55 -11.05 8.27
N ILE A 63 18.67 -11.20 9.59
CA ILE A 63 19.44 -12.29 10.19
C ILE A 63 18.86 -13.63 9.73
N GLY A 64 19.71 -14.55 9.26
CA GLY A 64 19.30 -15.83 8.68
C GLY A 64 19.12 -15.81 7.16
N GLU A 65 19.16 -14.63 6.52
CA GLU A 65 19.05 -14.52 5.06
C GLU A 65 20.32 -15.00 4.36
N GLN A 66 20.17 -15.86 3.35
CA GLN A 66 21.28 -16.34 2.53
C GLN A 66 21.65 -15.33 1.45
N VAL A 67 22.95 -15.03 1.32
CA VAL A 67 23.47 -13.93 0.50
C VAL A 67 24.74 -14.31 -0.25
N LEU A 68 25.07 -13.54 -1.28
CA LEU A 68 26.40 -13.56 -1.91
C LEU A 68 27.33 -12.54 -1.25
N VAL A 69 28.59 -12.92 -1.07
CA VAL A 69 29.69 -12.04 -0.63
C VAL A 69 30.65 -11.88 -1.81
N LEU A 70 30.83 -10.65 -2.26
CA LEU A 70 31.64 -10.28 -3.43
C LEU A 70 32.90 -9.56 -2.94
N ALA A 71 34.01 -10.30 -2.86
CA ALA A 71 35.27 -9.82 -2.32
C ALA A 71 36.14 -9.16 -3.40
N LEU A 72 36.51 -7.89 -3.19
CA LEU A 72 37.44 -7.22 -4.11
C LEU A 72 38.84 -7.80 -3.94
N GLY A 73 39.42 -8.33 -5.01
CA GLY A 73 40.74 -8.98 -4.97
C GLY A 73 40.81 -10.27 -4.15
N GLY A 74 39.65 -10.82 -3.74
CA GLY A 74 39.59 -12.02 -2.88
C GLY A 74 39.82 -11.73 -1.40
N GLU A 75 39.77 -10.47 -1.00
CA GLU A 75 39.84 -10.04 0.41
C GLU A 75 38.45 -9.73 0.97
N LEU A 76 38.14 -10.29 2.14
CA LEU A 76 36.79 -10.23 2.71
C LEU A 76 36.49 -8.89 3.41
N ASP A 77 37.51 -8.14 3.81
CA ASP A 77 37.36 -6.84 4.47
C ASP A 77 36.85 -5.72 3.53
N THR A 78 37.05 -5.88 2.23
CA THR A 78 36.62 -4.96 1.16
C THR A 78 35.44 -5.51 0.37
N ALA A 79 34.79 -6.55 0.90
CA ALA A 79 33.70 -7.22 0.22
C ALA A 79 32.38 -6.44 0.33
N PHE A 80 31.46 -6.76 -0.58
CA PHE A 80 30.08 -6.29 -0.52
C PHE A 80 29.13 -7.48 -0.45
N VAL A 81 28.00 -7.29 0.23
CA VAL A 81 26.96 -8.30 0.35
C VAL A 81 25.89 -8.05 -0.70
N LEU A 82 25.47 -9.08 -1.44
CA LEU A 82 24.33 -9.02 -2.36
C LEU A 82 23.23 -9.95 -1.86
N PRO A 83 22.18 -9.39 -1.20
CA PRO A 83 20.95 -10.11 -0.92
C PRO A 83 20.15 -10.37 -2.22
N GLY A 84 19.37 -11.43 -2.35
CA GLY A 84 19.10 -12.56 -1.46
C GLY A 84 18.97 -13.85 -2.27
N ILE A 85 19.18 -14.99 -1.62
CA ILE A 85 19.05 -16.33 -2.22
C ILE A 85 17.98 -17.07 -1.43
N TYR A 86 16.97 -17.61 -2.12
CA TYR A 86 15.97 -18.45 -1.47
C TYR A 86 16.63 -19.68 -0.81
N SER A 87 16.12 -20.05 0.36
CA SER A 87 16.58 -21.17 1.15
C SER A 87 15.40 -21.95 1.72
N ASP A 88 15.67 -23.07 2.41
CA ASP A 88 14.61 -23.85 3.06
C ASP A 88 13.88 -23.04 4.15
N ASP A 89 14.61 -22.18 4.87
CA ASP A 89 14.03 -21.29 5.90
C ASP A 89 13.30 -20.08 5.28
N ASN A 90 13.70 -19.64 4.09
CA ASN A 90 13.12 -18.51 3.37
C ASN A 90 12.82 -18.89 1.90
N PRO A 91 11.77 -19.69 1.66
CA PRO A 91 11.44 -20.17 0.32
C PRO A 91 10.84 -19.07 -0.57
N PRO A 92 10.74 -19.28 -1.90
CA PRO A 92 10.06 -18.37 -2.80
C PRO A 92 8.61 -18.10 -2.35
N PRO A 93 8.16 -16.84 -2.28
CA PRO A 93 6.81 -16.50 -1.82
C PRO A 93 5.73 -16.72 -2.89
N SER A 94 6.11 -16.95 -4.14
CA SER A 94 5.20 -17.20 -5.26
C SER A 94 5.79 -18.22 -6.24
N VAL A 95 4.91 -18.90 -6.97
CA VAL A 95 5.23 -19.82 -8.08
C VAL A 95 4.80 -19.28 -9.44
N SER A 96 4.17 -18.10 -9.48
CA SER A 96 3.78 -17.45 -10.73
C SER A 96 5.02 -17.09 -11.55
N ALA A 97 4.96 -17.34 -12.86
CA ALA A 97 6.04 -17.00 -13.78
C ALA A 97 6.09 -15.49 -14.07
N ASP A 98 4.97 -14.79 -13.93
CA ASP A 98 4.78 -13.41 -14.42
C ASP A 98 4.52 -12.40 -13.30
N ALA A 99 4.09 -12.84 -12.12
CA ALA A 99 3.76 -11.94 -11.02
C ALA A 99 4.98 -11.20 -10.46
N PHE A 100 4.80 -9.91 -10.19
CA PHE A 100 5.61 -9.22 -9.19
C PHE A 100 4.96 -9.46 -7.82
N HIS A 101 5.64 -10.14 -6.90
CA HIS A 101 5.11 -10.51 -5.58
C HIS A 101 6.09 -10.12 -4.47
N VAL A 102 5.59 -9.41 -3.46
CA VAL A 102 6.34 -9.06 -2.24
C VAL A 102 5.54 -9.45 -1.01
N SER A 103 6.12 -10.33 -0.18
CA SER A 103 5.58 -10.72 1.13
C SER A 103 6.33 -10.01 2.26
N PHE A 104 5.59 -9.49 3.23
CA PHE A 104 6.12 -8.84 4.42
C PHE A 104 5.97 -9.76 5.66
N PRO A 105 6.83 -9.59 6.69
CA PRO A 105 6.84 -10.47 7.87
C PRO A 105 5.58 -10.36 8.74
N ASP A 106 4.77 -9.31 8.57
CA ASP A 106 3.47 -9.14 9.24
C ASP A 106 2.30 -9.77 8.45
N GLY A 107 2.59 -10.43 7.33
CA GLY A 107 1.60 -11.06 6.45
C GLY A 107 1.01 -10.10 5.41
N ALA A 108 1.48 -8.86 5.31
CA ALA A 108 1.10 -7.98 4.22
C ALA A 108 1.68 -8.47 2.88
N VAL A 109 0.97 -8.19 1.79
CA VAL A 109 1.37 -8.56 0.42
C VAL A 109 1.14 -7.38 -0.51
N ILE A 110 2.09 -7.15 -1.42
CA ILE A 110 1.91 -6.33 -2.63
C ILE A 110 2.17 -7.23 -3.84
N GLU A 111 1.18 -7.39 -4.70
CA GLU A 111 1.27 -8.24 -5.88
C GLU A 111 0.67 -7.56 -7.12
N TYR A 112 1.35 -7.69 -8.26
CA TYR A 112 0.76 -7.47 -9.58
C TYR A 112 0.89 -8.74 -10.43
N GLU A 113 -0.24 -9.30 -10.85
CA GLU A 113 -0.32 -10.53 -11.66
C GLU A 113 -0.81 -10.21 -13.08
N PRO A 114 0.05 -10.27 -14.11
CA PRO A 114 -0.32 -10.03 -15.50
C PRO A 114 -1.42 -10.95 -16.04
N GLU A 115 -1.50 -12.22 -15.62
CA GLU A 115 -2.52 -13.18 -16.09
C GLU A 115 -3.94 -12.67 -15.83
N THR A 116 -4.15 -12.05 -14.66
CA THR A 116 -5.45 -11.48 -14.25
C THR A 116 -5.49 -9.96 -14.38
N SER A 117 -4.35 -9.32 -14.70
CA SER A 117 -4.16 -7.87 -14.68
C SER A 117 -4.58 -7.23 -13.34
N ALA A 118 -4.34 -7.92 -12.23
CA ALA A 118 -4.77 -7.50 -10.91
C ALA A 118 -3.60 -6.93 -10.10
N LEU A 119 -3.82 -5.75 -9.50
CA LEU A 119 -2.97 -5.19 -8.44
C LEU A 119 -3.65 -5.44 -7.09
N ILE A 120 -2.94 -6.09 -6.17
CA ILE A 120 -3.44 -6.47 -4.85
C ILE A 120 -2.51 -5.89 -3.77
N VAL A 121 -3.11 -5.23 -2.79
CA VAL A 121 -2.45 -4.81 -1.55
C VAL A 121 -3.31 -5.26 -0.38
N THR A 122 -2.83 -6.19 0.43
CA THR A 122 -3.61 -6.85 1.51
C THR A 122 -2.77 -7.04 2.78
N GLY A 123 -3.43 -7.42 3.88
CA GLY A 123 -2.79 -7.69 5.17
C GLY A 123 -2.30 -6.45 5.94
N ILE A 124 -2.46 -5.25 5.37
CA ILE A 124 -2.02 -3.99 5.97
C ILE A 124 -3.02 -3.46 7.02
N LYS A 125 -2.52 -2.64 7.95
CA LYS A 125 -3.35 -1.91 8.93
C LYS A 125 -3.72 -0.49 8.48
N THR A 126 -2.83 0.19 7.78
CA THR A 126 -2.97 1.60 7.35
C THR A 126 -2.44 1.78 5.94
N ALA A 127 -3.03 2.70 5.18
CA ALA A 127 -2.54 3.14 3.87
C ALA A 127 -2.75 4.65 3.74
N ASP A 128 -1.68 5.39 3.48
CA ASP A 128 -1.70 6.84 3.34
C ASP A 128 -1.21 7.25 1.94
N VAL A 129 -1.98 8.13 1.28
CA VAL A 129 -1.63 8.72 -0.01
C VAL A 129 -1.69 10.23 0.14
N THR A 130 -0.53 10.89 0.10
CA THR A 130 -0.41 12.36 0.23
C THR A 130 0.15 12.94 -1.07
N ALA A 131 -0.59 13.84 -1.70
CA ALA A 131 -0.18 14.58 -2.89
C ALA A 131 -0.39 16.08 -2.68
N SER A 132 0.51 16.91 -3.22
CA SER A 132 0.44 18.38 -3.06
C SER A 132 -0.56 19.05 -4.01
N GLU A 133 -0.93 18.38 -5.10
CA GLU A 133 -1.76 18.96 -6.15
C GLU A 133 -3.03 18.14 -6.37
N SER A 134 -2.91 16.87 -6.76
CA SER A 134 -4.09 16.06 -7.08
C SER A 134 -3.85 14.56 -6.93
N VAL A 135 -4.95 13.84 -6.71
CA VAL A 135 -5.06 12.38 -6.85
C VAL A 135 -6.26 12.11 -7.74
N THR A 136 -6.07 11.37 -8.84
CA THR A 136 -7.11 11.06 -9.82
C THR A 136 -7.26 9.54 -9.96
N VAL A 137 -8.50 9.06 -9.95
CA VAL A 137 -8.83 7.64 -10.16
C VAL A 137 -9.78 7.52 -11.35
N THR A 138 -9.32 6.89 -12.43
CA THR A 138 -10.08 6.70 -13.68
C THR A 138 -10.28 5.21 -13.95
N VAL A 139 -11.50 4.74 -13.76
CA VAL A 139 -11.90 3.34 -13.95
C VAL A 139 -13.42 3.28 -14.19
N PRO A 140 -13.95 2.27 -14.89
CA PRO A 140 -15.41 2.15 -15.08
C PRO A 140 -16.21 1.99 -13.78
N VAL A 141 -15.64 1.35 -12.74
CA VAL A 141 -16.33 1.06 -11.47
C VAL A 141 -15.39 1.28 -10.29
N VAL A 142 -15.86 2.02 -9.29
CA VAL A 142 -15.20 2.19 -7.98
C VAL A 142 -16.15 1.70 -6.89
N THR A 143 -15.66 0.81 -6.02
CA THR A 143 -16.41 0.28 -4.87
C THR A 143 -15.64 0.56 -3.58
N VAL A 144 -16.32 1.13 -2.58
CA VAL A 144 -15.75 1.37 -1.24
C VAL A 144 -16.58 0.63 -0.20
N ASN A 145 -16.01 -0.42 0.39
CA ASN A 145 -16.65 -1.21 1.44
C ASN A 145 -16.10 -0.79 2.81
N ALA A 146 -16.66 0.25 3.41
CA ALA A 146 -16.29 0.72 4.74
C ALA A 146 -17.29 0.23 5.80
N SER A 147 -16.82 -0.46 6.85
CA SER A 147 -17.69 -0.99 7.91
C SER A 147 -18.13 0.04 8.96
N GLN A 148 -17.45 1.19 9.03
CA GLN A 148 -17.71 2.23 10.03
C GLN A 148 -18.12 3.55 9.39
N LYS A 149 -17.24 4.17 8.60
CA LYS A 149 -17.48 5.49 8.00
C LYS A 149 -16.58 5.77 6.80
N ILE A 150 -17.07 6.62 5.91
CA ILE A 150 -16.26 7.35 4.93
C ILE A 150 -16.38 8.83 5.29
N THR A 151 -15.25 9.56 5.33
CA THR A 151 -15.24 11.00 5.62
C THR A 151 -14.65 11.74 4.43
N LEU A 152 -15.43 12.64 3.84
CA LEU A 152 -15.00 13.53 2.75
C LEU A 152 -14.77 14.93 3.34
N ASN A 153 -13.57 15.16 3.85
CA ASN A 153 -13.20 16.47 4.41
C ASN A 153 -12.72 17.40 3.29
N THR A 154 -13.67 17.97 2.56
CA THR A 154 -13.44 18.87 1.43
C THR A 154 -14.47 20.00 1.45
N PRO A 155 -14.13 21.20 0.96
CA PRO A 155 -15.11 22.26 0.75
C PRO A 155 -16.26 21.87 -0.19
N GLU A 156 -16.00 21.00 -1.17
CA GLU A 156 -16.99 20.60 -2.18
C GLU A 156 -16.87 19.11 -2.56
N VAL A 157 -18.03 18.46 -2.69
CA VAL A 157 -18.18 17.13 -3.28
C VAL A 157 -19.18 17.24 -4.43
N VAL A 158 -18.74 16.95 -5.65
CA VAL A 158 -19.58 17.04 -6.85
C VAL A 158 -19.92 15.65 -7.38
N CYS A 159 -21.20 15.29 -7.36
CA CYS A 159 -21.73 14.16 -8.12
C CYS A 159 -22.31 14.69 -9.44
N THR A 160 -21.68 14.38 -10.58
CA THR A 160 -22.05 14.96 -11.89
C THR A 160 -23.39 14.44 -12.45
N ASN A 161 -23.89 13.33 -11.93
CA ASN A 161 -25.15 12.71 -12.35
C ASN A 161 -26.02 12.41 -11.13
N LYS A 162 -26.30 11.13 -10.85
CA LYS A 162 -27.22 10.71 -9.78
C LYS A 162 -26.44 10.36 -8.50
N LEU A 163 -26.90 10.89 -7.37
CA LEU A 163 -26.58 10.37 -6.03
C LEU A 163 -27.69 9.44 -5.57
N THR A 164 -27.35 8.20 -5.21
CA THR A 164 -28.27 7.25 -4.56
C THR A 164 -27.71 6.96 -3.17
N THR A 165 -28.50 7.19 -2.12
CA THR A 165 -28.09 6.97 -0.73
C THR A 165 -29.24 6.35 0.07
N GLY A 166 -28.93 5.63 1.14
CA GLY A 166 -29.93 5.09 2.06
C GLY A 166 -30.56 6.16 2.94
N THR A 167 -29.76 7.12 3.43
CA THR A 167 -30.21 8.29 4.20
C THR A 167 -29.42 9.53 3.79
N LEU A 168 -29.98 10.72 4.03
CA LEU A 168 -29.33 12.00 3.75
C LEU A 168 -29.57 12.96 4.90
N GLU A 169 -28.49 13.46 5.51
CA GLU A 169 -28.53 14.51 6.53
C GLU A 169 -27.78 15.75 6.02
N VAL A 170 -28.44 16.91 6.04
CA VAL A 170 -27.87 18.18 5.59
C VAL A 170 -27.92 19.19 6.73
N GLN A 171 -26.78 19.48 7.34
CA GLN A 171 -26.71 20.28 8.57
C GLN A 171 -26.67 21.80 8.33
N LYS A 172 -26.15 22.24 7.18
CA LYS A 172 -25.94 23.67 6.87
C LYS A 172 -26.82 24.18 5.72
N GLY A 173 -27.87 23.44 5.38
CA GLY A 173 -28.77 23.77 4.26
C GLY A 173 -28.10 23.67 2.89
N GLY A 174 -28.76 24.25 1.88
CA GLY A 174 -28.31 24.29 0.49
C GLY A 174 -29.43 24.76 -0.45
N GLU A 175 -29.15 24.78 -1.76
CA GLU A 175 -30.14 25.02 -2.80
C GLU A 175 -30.55 23.69 -3.46
N MET A 176 -31.84 23.49 -3.69
CA MET A 176 -32.37 22.40 -4.52
C MET A 176 -33.01 23.01 -5.77
N LYS A 177 -32.69 22.48 -6.96
CA LYS A 177 -33.19 22.96 -8.25
C LYS A 177 -33.79 21.80 -9.04
N GLY A 178 -34.81 22.11 -9.85
CA GLY A 178 -35.58 21.12 -10.60
C GLY A 178 -36.68 20.47 -9.76
N ASP A 179 -37.32 19.46 -10.36
CA ASP A 179 -38.43 18.75 -9.72
C ASP A 179 -37.90 17.76 -8.67
N ILE A 180 -38.50 17.81 -7.48
CA ILE A 180 -38.22 16.86 -6.39
C ILE A 180 -39.49 16.08 -6.10
N SER A 181 -39.41 14.76 -6.28
CA SER A 181 -40.48 13.85 -5.89
C SER A 181 -40.15 13.19 -4.56
N HIS A 182 -41.01 13.40 -3.57
CA HIS A 182 -40.96 12.75 -2.27
C HIS A 182 -42.17 11.82 -2.12
N SER A 183 -41.92 10.56 -1.78
CA SER A 183 -42.96 9.56 -1.53
C SER A 183 -42.45 8.51 -0.53
N GLY A 184 -43.36 7.70 0.02
CA GLY A 184 -43.00 6.65 0.97
C GLY A 184 -42.66 7.13 2.39
N GLY A 185 -43.05 8.35 2.75
CA GLY A 185 -42.79 8.96 4.06
C GLY A 185 -43.51 10.31 4.23
N THR A 186 -43.12 11.08 5.26
CA THR A 186 -43.64 12.43 5.57
C THR A 186 -42.57 13.49 5.30
N PHE A 187 -42.94 14.64 4.71
CA PHE A 187 -41.99 15.74 4.54
C PHE A 187 -42.33 16.90 5.48
N THR A 188 -41.56 17.05 6.57
CA THR A 188 -41.75 18.12 7.54
C THR A 188 -40.73 19.25 7.39
N SER A 189 -41.20 20.50 7.44
CA SER A 189 -40.35 21.68 7.57
C SER A 189 -40.79 22.49 8.79
N ASN A 190 -39.87 22.72 9.73
CA ASN A 190 -40.15 23.45 10.99
C ASN A 190 -41.41 22.95 11.72
N ASN A 191 -41.54 21.62 11.87
CA ASN A 191 -42.69 20.92 12.48
C ASN A 191 -44.03 20.99 11.71
N VAL A 192 -44.03 21.46 10.46
CA VAL A 192 -45.21 21.42 9.57
C VAL A 192 -45.01 20.33 8.53
N GLN A 193 -45.90 19.33 8.50
CA GLN A 193 -45.92 18.31 7.45
C GLN A 193 -46.49 18.93 6.16
N ILE A 194 -45.63 19.18 5.17
CA ILE A 194 -45.98 19.92 3.95
C ILE A 194 -47.07 19.18 3.18
N ASP A 195 -46.95 17.86 3.05
CA ASP A 195 -47.86 16.98 2.30
C ASP A 195 -49.20 16.71 3.01
N ASN A 196 -49.36 17.15 4.26
CA ASN A 196 -50.59 16.98 5.04
C ASN A 196 -50.70 18.06 6.14
N HIS A 197 -50.70 19.33 5.75
CA HIS A 197 -50.96 20.43 6.68
C HIS A 197 -52.39 20.97 6.55
N GLY A 198 -52.84 21.65 7.59
CA GLY A 198 -54.14 22.33 7.60
C GLY A 198 -54.01 23.76 8.09
N HIS A 199 -55.07 24.54 7.87
CA HIS A 199 -55.17 25.93 8.30
C HIS A 199 -56.20 26.08 9.44
N GLY A 200 -55.85 26.85 10.47
CA GLY A 200 -56.72 27.21 11.60
C GLY A 200 -57.22 28.65 11.52
N GLY A 201 -58.17 29.04 12.39
CA GLY A 201 -58.65 30.43 12.48
C GLY A 201 -59.72 30.84 11.46
N VAL A 202 -60.30 29.87 10.74
CA VAL A 202 -61.38 30.09 9.76
C VAL A 202 -62.60 29.21 10.10
N GLN A 203 -63.82 29.71 9.85
CA GLN A 203 -65.04 28.92 10.00
C GLN A 203 -65.07 27.83 8.93
N ARG A 204 -65.04 26.56 9.36
CA ARG A 204 -65.07 25.42 8.44
C ARG A 204 -66.45 25.33 7.77
N GLY A 205 -66.49 25.55 6.46
CA GLY A 205 -67.66 25.25 5.64
C GLY A 205 -67.75 23.75 5.33
N GLY A 206 -68.91 23.30 4.85
CA GLY A 206 -69.11 21.91 4.38
C GLY A 206 -68.64 21.65 2.94
N GLY A 207 -68.18 22.68 2.23
CA GLY A 207 -67.68 22.57 0.86
C GLY A 207 -66.17 22.35 0.83
N TRP A 208 -65.72 21.35 0.08
CA TRP A 208 -64.34 21.28 -0.38
C TRP A 208 -64.21 22.20 -1.59
N THR A 209 -63.67 23.40 -1.39
CA THR A 209 -63.31 24.26 -2.52
C THR A 209 -62.16 23.59 -3.26
N GLU A 210 -62.39 23.13 -4.49
CA GLU A 210 -61.38 22.45 -5.30
C GLU A 210 -60.08 23.29 -5.37
N GLY A 211 -59.03 22.82 -4.69
CA GLY A 211 -57.69 23.43 -4.83
C GLY A 211 -56.71 23.14 -3.70
N THR A 212 -55.94 22.07 -3.86
CA THR A 212 -54.46 22.16 -3.88
C THR A 212 -54.04 21.13 -4.92
N LYS A 213 -53.60 21.59 -6.09
CA LYS A 213 -52.85 20.73 -7.03
C LYS A 213 -51.38 20.83 -6.68
#